data_AF-A0A1T1HT60-F1
#
_entry.id   AF-A0A1T1HT60-F1
#
_cell.length_a   1.000
_cell.length_b   1.000
_cell.length_c   1.000
_cell.angle_alpha   90.00
_cell.angle_beta   90.00
_cell.angle_gamma   90.00
#
_symmetry.space_group_name_H-M   'P 1'
#
loop_
_entity.id
_entity.type
_entity.pdbx_description
1 polymer ?
#
loop_
_entity_poly.entity_id
_entity_poly.type
_entity_poly.pdbx_seq_one_letter_code
_entity_poly.pdbx_strand_id
1 'polypeptide(L)'
;MTQQASPQASPPRALRWAVAGSVIVMIAAGGLFYYASQLAASKRQSNQNQGEITVTIHPHSCEPNALSVPAGRASFRIVNRSERAVEWEILDGVLVVEERENIAPGLSQVINANLLPGDYAITCGLLSNPRGTLHVTPTAESDANAKARPSMVAFIGPLSEFRVYLSSQSSALIKAVAALQQAVAAGDLQQAQALYLPARAAYQRLAPAAQRLAELDNAINARADYFEKREQDPQFQGFHRLEYALFQQRDLSGMAPVAQRLLDDVSSLKQQVLAQSLPPEQLVSVVARNVRSLAEVRAVSGEEERYSHSDLNGFASNLQTTRKVIDLLRPLLSKAAAELLPPIDTAISGLEAQFAALRAGDGYRTYDSVNATQRQQIADQAKQLADALDAIDPALGLSGL
;
A
#
# COMPACT_ATOMS: atom_id res chain seq x y z
N MET A 1 -47.11 75.10 -49.89
CA MET A 1 -46.64 74.28 -48.75
C MET A 1 -45.15 74.14 -48.89
N THR A 2 -44.37 74.90 -48.12
CA THR A 2 -42.91 74.91 -48.21
C THR A 2 -42.35 74.89 -46.79
N GLN A 3 -41.60 73.83 -46.51
CA GLN A 3 -41.02 73.48 -45.21
C GLN A 3 -40.04 74.57 -44.74
N GLN A 4 -40.28 75.10 -43.55
CA GLN A 4 -39.25 75.83 -42.80
C GLN A 4 -38.30 74.79 -42.18
N ALA A 5 -37.04 74.79 -42.62
CA ALA A 5 -35.97 74.04 -42.00
C ALA A 5 -35.58 74.72 -40.67
N SER A 6 -35.68 73.98 -39.57
CA SER A 6 -35.21 74.40 -38.25
C SER A 6 -33.67 74.55 -38.23
N PRO A 7 -33.10 75.55 -37.54
CA PRO A 7 -31.66 75.73 -37.48
C PRO A 7 -30.99 74.59 -36.70
N GLN A 8 -29.94 74.00 -37.29
CA GLN A 8 -29.08 73.02 -36.65
C GLN A 8 -28.35 73.69 -35.47
N ALA A 9 -28.73 73.33 -34.24
CA ALA A 9 -28.07 73.80 -33.03
C ALA A 9 -26.62 73.28 -33.01
N SER A 10 -25.65 74.19 -32.93
CA SER A 10 -24.25 73.83 -32.70
C SER A 10 -24.12 73.12 -31.35
N PRO A 11 -23.41 71.99 -31.24
CA PRO A 11 -23.27 71.29 -29.98
C PRO A 11 -22.65 72.24 -28.93
N PRO A 12 -23.14 72.22 -27.68
CA PRO A 12 -22.68 73.13 -26.65
C PRO A 12 -21.17 73.00 -26.47
N ARG A 13 -20.47 74.13 -26.30
CA ARG A 13 -19.00 74.17 -26.18
C ARG A 13 -18.46 73.17 -25.14
N ALA A 14 -19.23 72.92 -24.08
CA ALA A 14 -18.94 71.90 -23.06
C ALA A 14 -18.77 70.49 -23.63
N LEU A 15 -19.56 70.09 -24.64
CA LEU A 15 -19.47 68.76 -25.27
C LEU A 15 -18.18 68.60 -26.08
N ARG A 16 -17.71 69.67 -26.74
CA ARG A 16 -16.44 69.66 -27.48
C ARG A 16 -15.24 69.53 -26.55
N TRP A 17 -15.27 70.21 -25.40
CA TRP A 17 -14.25 70.08 -24.36
C TRP A 17 -14.29 68.70 -23.69
N ALA A 18 -15.47 68.12 -23.47
CA ALA A 18 -15.61 66.75 -22.96
C ALA A 18 -15.01 65.71 -23.92
N VAL A 19 -15.26 65.83 -25.23
CA VAL A 19 -14.67 64.95 -26.24
C VAL A 19 -13.15 65.11 -26.29
N ALA A 20 -12.62 66.34 -26.33
CA ALA A 20 -11.18 66.59 -26.30
C ALA A 20 -10.52 66.03 -25.02
N GLY A 21 -11.16 66.22 -23.85
CA GLY A 21 -10.71 65.63 -22.59
C GLY A 21 -10.70 64.11 -22.61
N SER A 22 -11.72 63.47 -23.17
CA SER A 22 -11.80 62.01 -23.28
C SER A 22 -10.72 61.41 -24.19
N VAL A 23 -10.36 62.10 -25.28
CA VAL A 23 -9.26 61.68 -26.16
C VAL A 23 -7.91 61.78 -25.45
N ILE A 24 -7.68 62.85 -24.68
CA ILE A 24 -6.45 63.02 -23.89
C ILE A 24 -6.33 61.92 -22.82
N VAL A 25 -7.41 61.62 -22.12
CA VAL A 25 -7.44 60.53 -21.12
C VAL A 25 -7.17 59.18 -21.78
N MET A 26 -7.74 58.92 -22.97
CA MET A 26 -7.51 57.67 -23.69
C MET A 26 -6.06 57.51 -24.15
N ILE A 27 -5.42 58.58 -24.64
CA ILE A 27 -4.00 58.57 -25.02
C ILE A 27 -3.12 58.36 -23.79
N ALA A 28 -3.41 59.05 -22.68
CA ALA A 28 -2.69 58.89 -21.42
C ALA A 28 -2.82 57.47 -20.86
N ALA A 29 -4.01 56.89 -20.91
CA ALA A 29 -4.26 55.49 -20.50
C ALA A 29 -3.52 54.50 -21.40
N GLY A 30 -3.51 54.72 -22.72
CA GLY A 30 -2.73 53.91 -23.67
C GLY A 30 -1.23 53.99 -23.40
N GLY A 31 -0.71 55.18 -23.12
CA GLY A 31 0.70 55.40 -22.75
C GLY A 31 1.07 54.72 -21.42
N LEU A 32 0.22 54.83 -20.40
CA LEU A 32 0.40 54.15 -19.12
C LEU A 32 0.34 52.63 -19.26
N PHE A 33 -0.59 52.11 -20.05
CA PHE A 33 -0.69 50.67 -20.33
C PHE A 33 0.54 50.16 -21.08
N TYR A 34 1.02 50.89 -22.08
CA TYR A 34 2.23 50.55 -22.81
C TYR A 34 3.47 50.56 -21.88
N TYR A 35 3.60 51.58 -21.05
CA TYR A 35 4.70 51.69 -20.09
C TYR A 35 4.66 50.57 -19.02
N ALA A 36 3.48 50.29 -18.46
CA ALA A 36 3.29 49.18 -17.52
C ALA A 36 3.58 47.82 -18.18
N SER A 37 3.21 47.65 -19.46
CA SER A 37 3.49 46.43 -20.22
C SER A 37 4.99 46.23 -20.46
N GLN A 38 5.71 47.31 -20.80
CA GLN A 38 7.18 47.31 -20.93
C GLN A 38 7.85 46.94 -19.61
N LEU A 39 7.47 47.58 -18.49
CA LEU A 39 8.00 47.27 -17.16
C LEU A 39 7.73 45.81 -16.75
N ALA A 40 6.53 45.29 -17.03
CA ALA A 40 6.19 43.90 -16.75
C ALA A 40 6.96 42.91 -17.64
N ALA A 41 7.33 43.30 -18.87
CA ALA A 41 8.21 42.50 -19.73
C ALA A 41 9.65 42.50 -19.20
N SER A 42 10.18 43.66 -18.79
CA SER A 42 11.53 43.77 -18.20
C SER A 42 11.64 42.98 -16.89
N LYS A 43 10.61 43.02 -16.04
CA LYS A 43 10.58 42.27 -14.77
C LYS A 43 10.47 40.76 -14.98
N ARG A 44 9.73 40.33 -16.01
CA ARG A 44 9.70 38.92 -16.45
C ARG A 44 11.08 38.46 -16.93
N GLN A 45 11.80 39.30 -17.64
CA GLN A 45 13.14 39.02 -18.15
C GLN A 45 14.21 38.99 -17.04
N SER A 46 14.07 39.81 -15.99
CA SER A 46 14.97 39.76 -14.83
C SER A 46 14.77 38.49 -13.98
N ASN A 47 13.56 37.94 -13.92
CA ASN A 47 13.27 36.68 -13.23
C ASN A 47 13.71 35.43 -14.02
N GLN A 48 13.97 35.53 -15.33
CA GLN A 48 14.55 34.42 -16.11
C GLN A 48 15.96 34.02 -15.64
N ASN A 49 16.66 34.89 -14.90
CA ASN A 49 18.03 34.64 -14.45
C ASN A 49 18.15 33.86 -13.13
N GLN A 50 17.07 33.29 -12.59
CA GLN A 50 17.10 32.51 -11.34
C GLN A 50 16.55 31.08 -11.53
N GLY A 51 17.31 30.21 -12.20
CA GLY A 51 17.17 28.75 -12.09
C GLY A 51 15.93 28.09 -12.73
N GLU A 52 15.11 28.84 -13.48
CA GLU A 52 13.96 28.28 -14.20
C GLU A 52 14.35 27.77 -15.60
N ILE A 53 13.86 26.60 -15.96
CA ILE A 53 14.07 25.98 -17.29
C ILE A 53 12.93 26.39 -18.20
N THR A 54 13.21 27.14 -19.26
CA THR A 54 12.16 27.58 -20.18
C THR A 54 11.88 26.52 -21.25
N VAL A 55 10.62 26.17 -21.43
CA VAL A 55 10.12 25.31 -22.51
C VAL A 55 9.13 26.11 -23.34
N THR A 56 9.39 26.27 -24.62
CA THR A 56 8.53 27.00 -25.55
C THR A 56 7.72 26.01 -26.37
N ILE A 57 6.39 26.11 -26.30
CA ILE A 57 5.47 25.28 -27.08
C ILE A 57 5.17 25.98 -28.40
N HIS A 58 5.44 25.29 -29.50
CA HIS A 58 5.09 25.65 -30.87
C HIS A 58 3.87 24.84 -31.33
N PRO A 59 3.26 25.14 -32.50
CA PRO A 59 2.09 24.41 -32.98
C PRO A 59 2.25 22.89 -33.06
N HIS A 60 3.47 22.40 -33.39
CA HIS A 60 3.73 20.97 -33.65
C HIS A 60 4.92 20.40 -32.86
N SER A 61 5.50 21.15 -31.95
CA SER A 61 6.69 20.75 -31.19
C SER A 61 6.86 21.61 -29.94
N CYS A 62 7.81 21.26 -29.09
CA CYS A 62 8.30 22.14 -28.03
C CYS A 62 9.82 22.28 -28.11
N GLU A 63 10.35 23.39 -27.62
CA GLU A 63 11.78 23.70 -27.62
C GLU A 63 12.23 24.14 -26.22
N PRO A 64 13.21 23.44 -25.62
CA PRO A 64 13.77 22.17 -26.08
C PRO A 64 12.75 21.03 -25.95
N ASN A 65 12.84 20.03 -26.83
CA ASN A 65 12.07 18.77 -26.73
C ASN A 65 12.85 17.66 -26.00
N ALA A 66 14.10 17.91 -25.61
CA ALA A 66 14.91 17.02 -24.80
C ALA A 66 15.55 17.84 -23.68
N LEU A 67 15.27 17.47 -22.44
CA LEU A 67 15.70 18.17 -21.23
C LEU A 67 16.58 17.24 -20.39
N SER A 68 17.53 17.84 -19.68
CA SER A 68 18.30 17.15 -18.63
C SER A 68 18.41 18.04 -17.40
N VAL A 69 18.03 17.52 -16.24
CA VAL A 69 17.98 18.28 -14.96
C VAL A 69 18.48 17.41 -13.81
N PRO A 70 19.09 17.99 -12.76
CA PRO A 70 19.39 17.23 -11.56
C PRO A 70 18.10 16.84 -10.81
N ALA A 71 18.12 15.67 -10.17
CA ALA A 71 17.06 15.25 -9.26
C ALA A 71 16.89 16.21 -8.08
N GLY A 72 15.64 16.37 -7.64
CA GLY A 72 15.22 17.35 -6.65
C GLY A 72 14.24 18.36 -7.23
N ARG A 73 14.15 19.54 -6.61
CA ARG A 73 13.21 20.58 -7.02
C ARG A 73 13.65 21.25 -8.32
N ALA A 74 12.83 21.12 -9.36
CA ALA A 74 12.98 21.80 -10.65
C ALA A 74 11.81 22.75 -10.90
N SER A 75 12.08 23.87 -11.56
CA SER A 75 11.07 24.84 -11.98
C SER A 75 11.12 24.99 -13.49
N PHE A 76 10.00 24.75 -14.17
CA PHE A 76 9.89 24.92 -15.61
C PHE A 76 8.96 26.09 -15.92
N ARG A 77 9.37 26.94 -16.86
CA ARG A 77 8.57 28.02 -17.40
C ARG A 77 8.07 27.62 -18.78
N ILE A 78 6.78 27.38 -18.88
CA ILE A 78 6.13 26.94 -20.11
C ILE A 78 5.60 28.16 -20.84
N VAL A 79 6.12 28.43 -22.03
CA VAL A 79 5.77 29.59 -22.86
C VAL A 79 4.97 29.10 -24.06
N ASN A 80 3.73 29.52 -24.20
CA ASN A 80 2.91 29.13 -25.35
C ASN A 80 3.09 30.11 -26.52
N ARG A 81 3.74 29.65 -27.60
CA ARG A 81 3.86 30.35 -28.89
C ARG A 81 3.04 29.70 -30.00
N SER A 82 2.08 28.86 -29.64
CA SER A 82 1.07 28.34 -30.57
C SER A 82 -0.16 29.26 -30.62
N GLU A 83 -1.11 28.93 -31.49
CA GLU A 83 -2.36 29.67 -31.68
C GLU A 83 -3.52 29.14 -30.81
N ARG A 84 -3.29 28.10 -30.01
CA ARG A 84 -4.31 27.46 -29.16
C ARG A 84 -3.88 27.45 -27.71
N ALA A 85 -4.83 27.31 -26.78
CA ALA A 85 -4.48 26.95 -25.42
C ALA A 85 -3.84 25.55 -25.39
N VAL A 86 -2.82 25.38 -24.57
CA VAL A 86 -2.02 24.14 -24.48
C VAL A 86 -1.83 23.72 -23.04
N GLU A 87 -1.44 22.47 -22.84
CA GLU A 87 -0.99 21.92 -21.57
C GLU A 87 0.46 21.43 -21.66
N TRP A 88 1.11 21.32 -20.51
CA TRP A 88 2.43 20.72 -20.39
C TRP A 88 2.49 19.82 -19.15
N GLU A 89 2.80 18.55 -19.38
CA GLU A 89 2.83 17.48 -18.40
C GLU A 89 4.22 16.82 -18.38
N ILE A 90 4.63 16.36 -17.20
CA ILE A 90 5.73 15.40 -17.01
C ILE A 90 5.12 14.03 -16.77
N LEU A 91 5.55 13.02 -17.51
CA LEU A 91 4.95 11.69 -17.53
C LEU A 91 5.97 10.61 -17.16
N ASP A 92 5.58 9.72 -16.24
CA ASP A 92 6.26 8.45 -15.96
C ASP A 92 5.35 7.30 -16.44
N GLY A 93 5.61 6.82 -17.66
CA GLY A 93 4.73 5.89 -18.36
C GLY A 93 3.33 6.47 -18.62
N VAL A 94 2.34 6.05 -17.82
CA VAL A 94 0.95 6.54 -17.87
C VAL A 94 0.61 7.50 -16.73
N LEU A 95 1.54 7.70 -15.77
CA LEU A 95 1.35 8.56 -14.61
C LEU A 95 1.72 10.00 -14.96
N VAL A 96 0.83 10.95 -14.66
CA VAL A 96 1.15 12.39 -14.66
C VAL A 96 1.87 12.72 -13.36
N VAL A 97 3.14 13.10 -13.47
CA VAL A 97 3.99 13.48 -12.32
C VAL A 97 3.65 14.89 -11.86
N GLU A 98 3.48 15.82 -12.81
CA GLU A 98 3.10 17.22 -12.56
C GLU A 98 2.62 17.84 -13.88
N GLU A 99 1.64 18.75 -13.83
CA GLU A 99 1.01 19.34 -15.02
C GLU A 99 0.63 20.82 -14.88
N ARG A 100 0.54 21.53 -16.02
CA ARG A 100 -0.15 22.82 -16.11
C ARG A 100 -1.00 22.87 -17.37
N GLU A 101 -2.29 23.09 -17.17
CA GLU A 101 -3.29 23.16 -18.25
C GLU A 101 -3.61 24.60 -18.67
N ASN A 102 -4.32 24.72 -19.80
CA ASN A 102 -5.00 25.95 -20.25
C ASN A 102 -4.07 27.17 -20.40
N ILE A 103 -2.82 26.95 -20.81
CA ILE A 103 -1.86 28.02 -21.09
C ILE A 103 -2.25 28.69 -22.39
N ALA A 104 -2.88 29.87 -22.34
CA ALA A 104 -3.38 30.57 -23.53
C ALA A 104 -2.24 31.07 -24.45
N PRO A 105 -2.51 31.30 -25.75
CA PRO A 105 -1.55 31.85 -26.71
C PRO A 105 -0.86 33.13 -26.21
N GLY A 106 0.47 33.17 -26.30
CA GLY A 106 1.29 34.31 -25.88
C GLY A 106 1.51 34.43 -24.36
N LEU A 107 0.94 33.53 -23.55
CA LEU A 107 1.16 33.50 -22.11
C LEU A 107 2.25 32.51 -21.70
N SER A 108 2.71 32.63 -20.47
CA SER A 108 3.57 31.63 -19.84
C SER A 108 3.13 31.31 -18.42
N GLN A 109 3.38 30.08 -18.00
CA GLN A 109 3.11 29.57 -16.66
C GLN A 109 4.37 28.92 -16.08
N VAL A 110 4.46 28.87 -14.75
CA VAL A 110 5.55 28.18 -14.05
C VAL A 110 5.00 26.95 -13.35
N ILE A 111 5.74 25.86 -13.48
CA ILE A 111 5.46 24.57 -12.86
C ILE A 111 6.66 24.17 -12.02
N ASN A 112 6.42 23.73 -10.78
CA ASN A 112 7.47 23.27 -9.88
C ASN A 112 7.26 21.78 -9.65
N ALA A 113 8.27 20.97 -9.90
CA ALA A 113 8.23 19.54 -9.66
C ALA A 113 9.39 19.14 -8.75
N ASN A 114 9.17 18.13 -7.90
CA ASN A 114 10.26 17.46 -7.18
C ASN A 114 10.53 16.13 -7.86
N LEU A 115 11.59 16.06 -8.67
CA LEU A 115 11.85 14.96 -9.59
C LEU A 115 12.82 13.95 -9.00
N LEU A 116 12.49 12.66 -9.12
CA LEU A 116 13.43 11.57 -8.81
C LEU A 116 14.31 11.27 -10.03
N PRO A 117 15.52 10.71 -9.86
CA PRO A 117 16.35 10.29 -10.98
C PRO A 117 15.62 9.31 -11.88
N GLY A 118 15.74 9.46 -13.21
CA GLY A 118 15.05 8.61 -14.17
C GLY A 118 14.75 9.30 -15.49
N ASP A 119 14.10 8.58 -16.39
CA ASP A 119 13.69 9.06 -17.71
C ASP A 119 12.17 9.26 -17.75
N TYR A 120 11.74 10.47 -18.11
CA TYR A 120 10.35 10.87 -18.21
C TYR A 120 10.04 11.33 -19.63
N ALA A 121 8.77 11.24 -20.01
CA ALA A 121 8.27 11.91 -21.21
C ALA A 121 7.67 13.28 -20.84
N ILE A 122 7.75 14.24 -21.75
CA ILE A 122 7.06 15.53 -21.61
C ILE A 122 6.12 15.76 -22.80
N THR A 123 4.97 16.36 -22.56
CA THR A 123 4.08 16.75 -23.67
C THR A 123 4.56 18.04 -24.31
N CYS A 124 4.39 18.17 -25.63
CA CYS A 124 4.70 19.40 -26.36
C CYS A 124 3.41 20.13 -26.79
N GLY A 125 2.49 20.37 -25.85
CA GLY A 125 1.23 21.08 -26.09
C GLY A 125 0.08 20.17 -26.50
N LEU A 126 -0.21 20.08 -27.80
CA LEU A 126 -1.34 19.26 -28.28
C LEU A 126 -1.01 17.77 -28.19
N LEU A 127 -2.00 16.93 -27.87
CA LEU A 127 -1.84 15.47 -27.77
C LEU A 127 -1.32 14.81 -29.06
N SER A 128 -1.56 15.43 -30.22
CA SER A 128 -1.05 14.95 -31.51
C SER A 128 0.44 15.24 -31.74
N ASN A 129 1.05 16.09 -30.93
CA ASN A 129 2.46 16.45 -31.07
C ASN A 129 3.34 15.33 -30.51
N PRO A 130 4.51 15.07 -31.12
CA PRO A 130 5.46 14.12 -30.56
C PRO A 130 5.87 14.57 -29.16
N ARG A 131 5.92 13.60 -28.23
CA ARG A 131 6.40 13.83 -26.86
C ARG A 131 7.90 14.12 -26.87
N GLY A 132 8.33 15.01 -25.99
CA GLY A 132 9.74 15.20 -25.66
C GLY A 132 10.21 14.26 -24.55
N THR A 133 11.49 14.37 -24.20
CA THR A 133 12.12 13.62 -23.10
C THR A 133 12.64 14.53 -22.02
N LEU A 134 12.60 14.05 -20.78
CA LEU A 134 13.21 14.67 -19.62
C LEU A 134 14.03 13.62 -18.89
N HIS A 135 15.36 13.75 -18.97
CA HIS A 135 16.29 12.94 -18.20
C HIS A 135 16.60 13.63 -16.88
N VAL A 136 16.38 12.94 -15.77
CA VAL A 136 16.66 13.45 -14.44
C VAL A 136 17.90 12.74 -13.90
N THR A 137 19.00 13.47 -13.75
CA THR A 137 20.27 12.91 -13.32
C THR A 137 20.31 12.73 -11.79
N PRO A 138 20.95 11.68 -11.28
CA PRO A 138 21.16 11.53 -9.84
C PRO A 138 21.96 12.69 -9.23
N THR A 139 21.58 13.07 -8.02
CA THR A 139 22.33 13.98 -7.14
C THR A 139 22.73 13.26 -5.85
N ALA A 140 23.72 13.80 -5.13
CA ALA A 140 24.10 13.25 -3.82
C ALA A 140 22.92 13.23 -2.84
N GLU A 141 22.04 14.23 -2.91
CA GLU A 141 20.80 14.27 -2.13
C GLU A 141 19.81 13.20 -2.57
N SER A 142 19.59 13.00 -3.88
CA SER A 142 18.69 11.95 -4.35
C SER A 142 19.21 10.55 -4.02
N ASP A 143 20.52 10.33 -4.08
CA ASP A 143 21.17 9.08 -3.71
C ASP A 143 21.06 8.81 -2.21
N ALA A 144 21.23 9.85 -1.38
CA ALA A 144 21.01 9.78 0.05
C ALA A 144 19.54 9.50 0.38
N ASN A 145 18.59 10.14 -0.31
CA ASN A 145 17.16 9.95 -0.13
C ASN A 145 16.67 8.58 -0.63
N ALA A 146 17.28 8.03 -1.68
CA ALA A 146 16.99 6.68 -2.16
C ALA A 146 17.39 5.62 -1.13
N LYS A 147 18.49 5.86 -0.40
CA LYS A 147 18.99 5.00 0.68
C LYS A 147 18.43 5.38 2.06
N ALA A 148 17.64 6.45 2.14
CA ALA A 148 17.03 6.87 3.38
C ALA A 148 15.90 5.92 3.76
N ARG A 149 15.73 5.74 5.07
CA ARG A 149 14.62 4.96 5.62
C ARG A 149 13.28 5.55 5.15
N PRO A 150 12.28 4.71 4.80
CA PRO A 150 10.96 5.21 4.45
C PRO A 150 10.37 6.05 5.59
N SER A 151 9.69 7.14 5.25
CA SER A 151 8.92 7.89 6.24
C SER A 151 7.72 7.10 6.75
N MET A 152 7.17 7.48 7.90
CA MET A 152 5.93 6.88 8.44
C MET A 152 4.75 6.89 7.47
N VAL A 153 4.67 7.90 6.61
CA VAL A 153 3.62 8.03 5.60
C VAL A 153 3.68 6.88 4.58
N ALA A 154 4.89 6.37 4.28
CA ALA A 154 5.08 5.28 3.34
C ALA A 154 4.45 3.96 3.82
N PHE A 155 4.23 3.80 5.13
CA PHE A 155 3.61 2.60 5.71
C PHE A 155 2.08 2.66 5.77
N ILE A 156 1.45 3.82 5.51
CA ILE A 156 -0.01 3.97 5.53
C ILE A 156 -0.67 3.01 4.54
N GLY A 157 -0.14 2.91 3.32
CA GLY A 157 -0.64 1.99 2.28
C GLY A 157 -0.56 0.53 2.71
N PRO A 158 0.64 -0.01 2.99
CA PRO A 158 0.81 -1.39 3.47
C PRO A 158 -0.04 -1.73 4.69
N LEU A 159 -0.12 -0.86 5.70
CA LEU A 159 -0.93 -1.07 6.89
C LEU A 159 -2.43 -1.09 6.59
N SER A 160 -2.90 -0.21 5.70
CA SER A 160 -4.30 -0.15 5.29
C SER A 160 -4.71 -1.41 4.53
N GLU A 161 -3.86 -1.86 3.60
CA GLU A 161 -4.11 -3.10 2.87
C GLU A 161 -4.04 -4.33 3.79
N PHE A 162 -3.14 -4.35 4.77
CA PHE A 162 -3.10 -5.43 5.75
C PHE A 162 -4.35 -5.45 6.61
N ARG A 163 -4.90 -4.28 7.01
CA ARG A 163 -6.18 -4.19 7.71
C ARG A 163 -7.33 -4.76 6.87
N VAL A 164 -7.34 -4.50 5.55
CA VAL A 164 -8.31 -5.11 4.62
C VAL A 164 -8.15 -6.63 4.57
N TYR A 165 -6.90 -7.13 4.48
CA TYR A 165 -6.60 -8.55 4.55
C TYR A 165 -7.12 -9.19 5.84
N LEU A 166 -6.83 -8.59 7.01
CA LEU A 166 -7.31 -9.06 8.31
C LEU A 166 -8.83 -9.08 8.39
N SER A 167 -9.52 -8.06 7.85
CA SER A 167 -10.99 -8.02 7.80
C SER A 167 -11.57 -9.17 6.96
N SER A 168 -10.97 -9.43 5.80
CA SER A 168 -11.36 -10.52 4.91
C SER A 168 -11.12 -11.89 5.55
N GLN A 169 -9.92 -12.13 6.08
CA GLN A 169 -9.57 -13.38 6.75
C GLN A 169 -10.41 -13.62 8.01
N SER A 170 -10.71 -12.58 8.79
CA SER A 170 -11.61 -12.68 9.95
C SER A 170 -13.02 -13.08 9.54
N SER A 171 -13.52 -12.55 8.42
CA SER A 171 -14.84 -12.92 7.91
C SER A 171 -14.87 -14.37 7.40
N ALA A 172 -13.78 -14.83 6.77
CA ALA A 172 -13.63 -16.23 6.37
C ALA A 172 -13.55 -17.17 7.59
N LEU A 173 -12.83 -16.78 8.64
CA LEU A 173 -12.77 -17.52 9.90
C LEU A 173 -14.15 -17.66 10.55
N ILE A 174 -14.88 -16.55 10.72
CA ILE A 174 -16.24 -16.58 11.30
C ILE A 174 -17.14 -17.53 10.51
N LYS A 175 -17.09 -17.47 9.17
CA LYS A 175 -17.86 -18.39 8.31
C LYS A 175 -17.48 -19.86 8.52
N ALA A 176 -16.18 -20.16 8.60
CA ALA A 176 -15.71 -21.53 8.78
C ALA A 176 -16.05 -22.07 10.18
N VAL A 177 -15.89 -21.26 11.23
CA VAL A 177 -16.26 -21.63 12.61
C VAL A 177 -17.76 -21.77 12.76
N ALA A 178 -18.57 -20.93 12.11
CA ALA A 178 -20.03 -21.08 12.12
C ALA A 178 -20.46 -22.42 11.51
N ALA A 179 -19.83 -22.85 10.41
CA ALA A 179 -20.11 -24.16 9.82
C ALA A 179 -19.70 -25.31 10.78
N LEU A 180 -18.52 -25.21 11.39
CA LEU A 180 -18.06 -26.20 12.39
C LEU A 180 -19.02 -26.27 13.59
N GLN A 181 -19.44 -25.11 14.11
CA GLN A 181 -20.37 -24.99 15.22
C GLN A 181 -21.72 -25.65 14.89
N GLN A 182 -22.24 -25.45 13.69
CA GLN A 182 -23.49 -26.09 13.24
C GLN A 182 -23.36 -27.62 13.20
N ALA A 183 -22.25 -28.15 12.67
CA ALA A 183 -22.02 -29.60 12.63
C ALA A 183 -21.89 -30.20 14.05
N VAL A 184 -21.20 -29.50 14.96
CA VAL A 184 -21.11 -29.91 16.38
C VAL A 184 -22.48 -29.89 17.05
N ALA A 185 -23.27 -28.84 16.84
CA ALA A 185 -24.61 -28.71 17.40
C ALA A 185 -25.59 -29.77 16.85
N ALA A 186 -25.41 -30.20 15.61
CA ALA A 186 -26.18 -31.29 14.99
C ALA A 186 -25.73 -32.69 15.44
N GLY A 187 -24.63 -32.82 16.18
CA GLY A 187 -24.05 -34.10 16.55
C GLY A 187 -23.41 -34.85 15.37
N ASP A 188 -23.12 -34.17 14.25
CA ASP A 188 -22.52 -34.77 13.06
C ASP A 188 -20.99 -34.81 13.20
N LEU A 189 -20.47 -35.88 13.80
CA LEU A 189 -19.05 -36.06 14.06
C LEU A 189 -18.22 -36.01 12.76
N GLN A 190 -18.67 -36.68 11.70
CA GLN A 190 -17.90 -36.79 10.46
C GLN A 190 -17.80 -35.41 9.78
N GLN A 191 -18.91 -34.69 9.69
CA GLN A 191 -18.92 -33.35 9.12
C GLN A 191 -18.12 -32.37 9.99
N ALA A 192 -18.21 -32.46 11.32
CA ALA A 192 -17.45 -31.61 12.22
C ALA A 192 -15.93 -31.85 12.11
N GLN A 193 -15.49 -33.11 12.00
CA GLN A 193 -14.09 -33.45 11.73
C GLN A 193 -13.60 -32.85 10.41
N ALA A 194 -14.41 -32.94 9.34
CA ALA A 194 -14.07 -32.37 8.04
C ALA A 194 -13.98 -30.83 8.06
N LEU A 195 -14.83 -30.17 8.85
CA LEU A 195 -14.88 -28.70 8.97
C LEU A 195 -13.83 -28.13 9.94
N TYR A 196 -13.27 -28.95 10.83
CA TYR A 196 -12.23 -28.52 11.77
C TYR A 196 -10.98 -28.00 11.03
N LEU A 197 -10.47 -28.75 10.03
CA LEU A 197 -9.24 -28.35 9.33
C LEU A 197 -9.37 -27.00 8.58
N PRO A 198 -10.42 -26.75 7.78
CA PRO A 198 -10.63 -25.44 7.16
C PRO A 198 -10.79 -24.29 8.17
N ALA A 199 -11.50 -24.52 9.28
CA ALA A 199 -11.65 -23.53 10.35
C ALA A 199 -10.30 -23.21 11.01
N ARG A 200 -9.49 -24.24 11.27
CA ARG A 200 -8.13 -24.08 11.78
C ARG A 200 -7.21 -23.32 10.83
N ALA A 201 -7.19 -23.69 9.56
CA ALA A 201 -6.41 -22.98 8.56
C ALA A 201 -6.81 -21.50 8.47
N ALA A 202 -8.10 -21.19 8.61
CA ALA A 202 -8.58 -19.81 8.67
C ALA A 202 -8.07 -19.05 9.91
N TYR A 203 -8.03 -19.70 11.08
CA TYR A 203 -7.47 -19.09 12.29
C TYR A 203 -5.96 -18.85 12.15
N GLN A 204 -5.23 -19.82 11.61
CA GLN A 204 -3.78 -19.75 11.46
C GLN A 204 -3.33 -18.66 10.46
N ARG A 205 -4.22 -18.19 9.56
CA ARG A 205 -3.98 -16.98 8.75
C ARG A 205 -4.11 -15.66 9.53
N LEU A 206 -4.70 -15.69 10.72
CA LEU A 206 -4.84 -14.55 11.63
C LEU A 206 -3.96 -14.67 12.86
N ALA A 207 -3.41 -15.86 13.16
CA ALA A 207 -2.65 -16.13 14.37
C ALA A 207 -1.57 -15.07 14.70
N PRO A 208 -0.74 -14.59 13.75
CA PRO A 208 0.23 -13.53 14.06
C PRO A 208 -0.42 -12.24 14.61
N ALA A 209 -1.61 -11.87 14.15
CA ALA A 209 -2.36 -10.73 14.65
C ALA A 209 -3.13 -11.07 15.94
N ALA A 210 -3.71 -12.27 16.03
CA ALA A 210 -4.48 -12.74 17.18
C ALA A 210 -3.60 -12.87 18.44
N GLN A 211 -2.36 -13.34 18.31
CA GLN A 211 -1.40 -13.51 19.40
C GLN A 211 -1.03 -12.21 20.13
N ARG A 212 -1.34 -11.03 19.55
CA ARG A 212 -1.23 -9.74 20.25
C ARG A 212 -2.33 -9.53 21.30
N LEU A 213 -3.41 -10.30 21.21
CA LEU A 213 -4.58 -10.26 22.09
C LEU A 213 -4.53 -11.49 23.00
N ALA A 214 -3.51 -11.58 23.86
CA ALA A 214 -3.15 -12.82 24.56
C ALA A 214 -4.33 -13.51 25.28
N GLU A 215 -5.20 -12.76 25.96
CA GLU A 215 -6.37 -13.34 26.63
C GLU A 215 -7.35 -14.00 25.64
N LEU A 216 -7.59 -13.34 24.50
CA LEU A 216 -8.50 -13.83 23.47
C LEU A 216 -7.87 -14.96 22.64
N ASP A 217 -6.58 -14.88 22.33
CA ASP A 217 -5.82 -15.97 21.72
C ASP A 217 -5.85 -17.22 22.61
N ASN A 218 -5.70 -17.07 23.92
CA ASN A 218 -5.82 -18.19 24.87
C ASN A 218 -7.24 -18.79 24.89
N ALA A 219 -8.29 -17.96 24.85
CA ALA A 219 -9.66 -18.45 24.80
C ALA A 219 -9.95 -19.26 23.51
N ILE A 220 -9.32 -18.88 22.40
CA ILE A 220 -9.52 -19.49 21.08
C ILE A 220 -8.62 -20.70 20.84
N ASN A 221 -7.34 -20.62 21.23
CA ASN A 221 -6.26 -21.49 20.74
C ASN A 221 -5.35 -22.05 21.85
N ALA A 222 -5.67 -21.90 23.14
CA ALA A 222 -4.86 -22.54 24.18
C ALA A 222 -4.92 -24.07 24.07
N ARG A 223 -3.76 -24.71 24.23
CA ARG A 223 -3.63 -26.16 24.27
C ARG A 223 -3.86 -26.69 25.68
N ALA A 224 -4.19 -27.97 25.78
CA ALA A 224 -4.44 -28.62 27.06
C ALA A 224 -3.26 -28.48 28.04
N ASP A 225 -2.01 -28.50 27.57
CA ASP A 225 -0.84 -28.38 28.44
C ASP A 225 -0.65 -27.01 29.11
N TYR A 226 -1.43 -26.01 28.74
CA TYR A 226 -1.45 -24.71 29.41
C TYR A 226 -2.36 -24.69 30.66
N PHE A 227 -3.11 -25.77 30.90
CA PHE A 227 -4.04 -25.89 32.01
C PHE A 227 -3.58 -26.95 33.02
N GLU A 228 -3.78 -26.69 34.31
CA GLU A 228 -3.34 -27.58 35.40
C GLU A 228 -3.92 -28.98 35.26
N LYS A 229 -5.21 -29.08 34.93
CA LYS A 229 -5.92 -30.36 34.76
C LYS A 229 -5.96 -30.85 33.31
N ARG A 230 -5.20 -30.19 32.42
CA ARG A 230 -5.13 -30.50 30.99
C ARG A 230 -6.51 -30.64 30.33
N GLU A 231 -6.78 -31.75 29.66
CA GLU A 231 -8.04 -31.99 28.97
C GLU A 231 -9.26 -32.02 29.92
N GLN A 232 -9.04 -32.23 31.22
CA GLN A 232 -10.09 -32.23 32.24
C GLN A 232 -10.30 -30.86 32.88
N ASP A 233 -9.53 -29.84 32.48
CA ASP A 233 -9.69 -28.51 33.03
C ASP A 233 -10.99 -27.86 32.53
N PRO A 234 -11.86 -27.34 33.42
CA PRO A 234 -13.09 -26.67 33.00
C PRO A 234 -12.83 -25.40 32.16
N GLN A 235 -11.64 -24.82 32.27
CA GLN A 235 -11.22 -23.67 31.46
C GLN A 235 -10.67 -24.08 30.09
N PHE A 236 -10.44 -25.36 29.82
CA PHE A 236 -10.00 -25.83 28.51
C PHE A 236 -11.16 -25.73 27.50
N GLN A 237 -11.04 -24.72 26.62
CA GLN A 237 -12.08 -24.32 25.67
C GLN A 237 -11.46 -24.14 24.27
N GLY A 238 -12.20 -23.53 23.34
CA GLY A 238 -11.69 -23.14 22.04
C GLY A 238 -11.42 -24.32 21.10
N PHE A 239 -10.56 -24.10 20.12
CA PHE A 239 -10.30 -25.06 19.06
C PHE A 239 -9.72 -26.38 19.58
N HIS A 240 -8.70 -26.36 20.44
CA HIS A 240 -8.08 -27.62 20.90
C HIS A 240 -8.98 -28.44 21.81
N ARG A 241 -9.92 -27.82 22.53
CA ARG A 241 -10.97 -28.56 23.25
C ARG A 241 -11.89 -29.30 22.30
N LEU A 242 -12.27 -28.66 21.19
CA LEU A 242 -13.05 -29.29 20.13
C LEU A 242 -12.23 -30.37 19.41
N GLU A 243 -10.95 -30.12 19.16
CA GLU A 243 -10.04 -31.10 18.55
C GLU A 243 -10.01 -32.40 19.37
N TYR A 244 -9.84 -32.28 20.69
CA TYR A 244 -9.85 -33.42 21.59
C TYR A 244 -11.17 -34.20 21.51
N ALA A 245 -12.31 -33.51 21.53
CA ALA A 245 -13.63 -34.13 21.38
C ALA A 245 -13.80 -34.85 20.03
N LEU A 246 -13.40 -34.20 18.95
CA LEU A 246 -13.58 -34.66 17.58
C LEU A 246 -12.70 -35.86 17.25
N PHE A 247 -11.41 -35.80 17.58
CA PHE A 247 -10.42 -36.76 17.07
C PHE A 247 -10.04 -37.82 18.10
N GLN A 248 -9.91 -37.45 19.38
CA GLN A 248 -9.49 -38.36 20.44
C GLN A 248 -10.67 -39.04 21.14
N GLN A 249 -11.69 -38.28 21.56
CA GLN A 249 -12.87 -38.83 22.23
C GLN A 249 -13.89 -39.39 21.24
N ARG A 250 -13.96 -38.79 20.05
CA ARG A 250 -14.97 -39.08 19.02
C ARG A 250 -16.40 -38.98 19.57
N ASP A 251 -16.61 -37.99 20.44
CA ASP A 251 -17.86 -37.72 21.15
C ASP A 251 -18.11 -36.22 21.21
N LEU A 252 -19.29 -35.79 20.76
CA LEU A 252 -19.72 -34.38 20.74
C LEU A 252 -20.58 -34.01 21.95
N SER A 253 -20.80 -34.93 22.89
CA SER A 253 -21.59 -34.70 24.09
C SER A 253 -21.06 -33.49 24.87
N GLY A 254 -21.93 -32.49 25.06
CA GLY A 254 -21.59 -31.25 25.76
C GLY A 254 -20.72 -30.27 24.98
N MET A 255 -20.41 -30.50 23.70
CA MET A 255 -19.51 -29.62 22.91
C MET A 255 -20.22 -28.44 22.23
N ALA A 256 -21.55 -28.44 22.15
CA ALA A 256 -22.29 -27.33 21.54
C ALA A 256 -22.00 -25.96 22.21
N PRO A 257 -21.95 -25.84 23.57
CA PRO A 257 -21.54 -24.59 24.22
C PRO A 257 -20.10 -24.18 23.92
N VAL A 258 -19.17 -25.13 23.81
CA VAL A 258 -17.75 -24.86 23.47
C VAL A 258 -17.65 -24.29 22.06
N ALA A 259 -18.34 -24.89 21.10
CA ALA A 259 -18.34 -24.44 19.71
C ALA A 259 -19.05 -23.09 19.53
N GLN A 260 -20.14 -22.83 20.27
CA GLN A 260 -20.78 -21.52 20.29
C GLN A 260 -19.85 -20.45 20.85
N ARG A 261 -19.21 -20.72 21.98
CA ARG A 261 -18.24 -19.79 22.56
C ARG A 261 -17.09 -19.49 21.61
N LEU A 262 -16.55 -20.49 20.92
CA LEU A 262 -15.52 -20.28 19.91
C LEU A 262 -16.00 -19.34 18.79
N LEU A 263 -17.25 -19.45 18.32
CA LEU A 263 -17.83 -18.54 17.33
C LEU A 263 -17.92 -17.10 17.84
N ASP A 264 -18.30 -16.93 19.11
CA ASP A 264 -18.38 -15.62 19.77
C ASP A 264 -16.98 -15.00 19.94
N ASP A 265 -16.00 -15.81 20.33
CA ASP A 265 -14.61 -15.39 20.54
C ASP A 265 -13.95 -14.98 19.20
N VAL A 266 -14.15 -15.72 18.10
CA VAL A 266 -13.62 -15.31 16.78
C VAL A 266 -14.35 -14.09 16.19
N SER A 267 -15.60 -13.86 16.58
CA SER A 267 -16.33 -12.64 16.24
C SER A 267 -15.77 -11.44 17.00
N SER A 268 -15.45 -11.62 18.28
CA SER A 268 -14.74 -10.64 19.11
C SER A 268 -13.34 -10.35 18.58
N LEU A 269 -12.64 -11.39 18.10
CA LEU A 269 -11.31 -11.25 17.49
C LEU A 269 -11.33 -10.29 16.31
N LYS A 270 -12.30 -10.44 15.40
CA LYS A 270 -12.48 -9.51 14.27
C LYS A 270 -12.61 -8.07 14.74
N GLN A 271 -13.44 -7.82 15.75
CA GLN A 271 -13.68 -6.48 16.27
C GLN A 271 -12.40 -5.89 16.86
N GLN A 272 -11.71 -6.64 17.71
CA GLN A 272 -10.52 -6.15 18.41
C GLN A 272 -9.32 -5.96 17.48
N VAL A 273 -9.08 -6.90 16.56
CA VAL A 273 -7.98 -6.78 15.57
C VAL A 273 -8.19 -5.55 14.67
N LEU A 274 -9.43 -5.22 14.29
CA LEU A 274 -9.72 -4.04 13.48
C LEU A 274 -9.80 -2.74 14.30
N ALA A 275 -10.02 -2.82 15.61
CA ALA A 275 -10.02 -1.65 16.48
C ALA A 275 -8.60 -1.18 16.82
N GLN A 276 -7.64 -2.10 16.92
CA GLN A 276 -6.26 -1.77 17.27
C GLN A 276 -5.46 -1.27 16.08
N SER A 277 -4.67 -0.23 16.30
CA SER A 277 -3.62 0.14 15.36
C SER A 277 -2.51 -0.91 15.36
N LEU A 278 -1.98 -1.18 14.17
CA LEU A 278 -0.77 -1.97 13.98
C LEU A 278 0.39 -1.01 13.71
N PRO A 279 1.33 -0.85 14.66
CA PRO A 279 2.55 -0.10 14.40
C PRO A 279 3.37 -0.74 13.26
N PRO A 280 4.08 0.04 12.43
CA PRO A 280 4.87 -0.49 11.31
C PRO A 280 5.86 -1.60 11.70
N GLU A 281 6.54 -1.44 12.83
CA GLU A 281 7.51 -2.42 13.38
C GLU A 281 6.85 -3.75 13.74
N GLN A 282 5.56 -3.73 14.04
CA GLN A 282 4.80 -4.92 14.32
C GLN A 282 4.30 -5.65 13.08
N LEU A 283 4.28 -5.00 11.90
CA LEU A 283 3.84 -5.64 10.66
C LEU A 283 4.72 -6.84 10.29
N VAL A 284 6.04 -6.71 10.41
CA VAL A 284 7.01 -7.79 10.16
C VAL A 284 7.26 -8.64 11.39
N SER A 285 7.42 -8.02 12.57
CA SER A 285 7.88 -8.77 13.74
C SER A 285 6.88 -9.83 14.21
N VAL A 286 5.57 -9.63 14.00
CA VAL A 286 4.55 -10.65 14.34
C VAL A 286 4.69 -11.92 13.48
N VAL A 287 4.94 -11.78 12.17
CA VAL A 287 5.12 -12.93 11.28
C VAL A 287 6.50 -13.56 11.47
N ALA A 288 7.54 -12.76 11.71
CA ALA A 288 8.89 -13.25 12.00
C ALA A 288 8.92 -14.09 13.29
N ARG A 289 8.29 -13.62 14.37
CA ARG A 289 8.16 -14.41 15.62
C ARG A 289 7.43 -15.72 15.40
N ASN A 290 6.36 -15.72 14.60
CA ASN A 290 5.60 -16.93 14.31
C ASN A 290 6.45 -17.95 13.52
N VAL A 291 7.13 -17.50 12.45
CA VAL A 291 8.04 -18.36 11.66
C VAL A 291 9.22 -18.85 12.51
N ARG A 292 9.78 -18.01 13.39
CA ARG A 292 10.84 -18.43 14.31
C ARG A 292 10.37 -19.48 15.32
N SER A 293 9.18 -19.32 15.89
CA SER A 293 8.56 -20.34 16.75
C SER A 293 8.32 -21.66 16.00
N LEU A 294 7.97 -21.60 14.70
CA LEU A 294 7.91 -22.79 13.86
C LEU A 294 9.29 -23.48 13.77
N ALA A 295 10.34 -22.71 13.49
CA ALA A 295 11.70 -23.21 13.38
C ALA A 295 12.22 -23.86 14.68
N GLU A 296 12.01 -23.20 15.81
CA GLU A 296 12.65 -23.56 17.08
C GLU A 296 11.88 -24.63 17.86
N VAL A 297 10.55 -24.64 17.74
CA VAL A 297 9.69 -25.44 18.62
C VAL A 297 8.71 -26.31 17.83
N ARG A 298 7.87 -25.69 17.00
CA ARG A 298 6.65 -26.36 16.50
C ARG A 298 6.94 -27.40 15.42
N ALA A 299 7.95 -27.19 14.57
CA ALA A 299 8.31 -28.16 13.54
C ALA A 299 8.84 -29.46 14.15
N VAL A 300 9.70 -29.41 15.15
CA VAL A 300 10.24 -30.64 15.75
C VAL A 300 9.16 -31.37 16.56
N SER A 301 8.42 -30.63 17.37
CA SER A 301 7.45 -31.20 18.32
C SER A 301 6.16 -31.68 17.67
N GLY A 302 5.58 -30.94 16.70
CA GLY A 302 4.21 -31.17 16.27
C GLY A 302 3.21 -30.99 17.41
N GLU A 303 3.48 -30.04 18.30
CA GLU A 303 2.74 -29.88 19.55
C GLU A 303 1.39 -29.21 19.41
N GLU A 304 1.09 -28.62 18.25
CA GLU A 304 -0.09 -27.78 18.05
C GLU A 304 -1.33 -28.68 17.94
N GLU A 305 -1.38 -29.57 16.95
CA GLU A 305 -2.57 -30.36 16.64
C GLU A 305 -2.40 -31.82 17.14
N ARG A 306 -2.37 -31.99 18.47
CA ARG A 306 -2.00 -33.27 19.12
C ARG A 306 -2.94 -34.44 18.85
N TYR A 307 -4.19 -34.16 18.49
CA TYR A 307 -5.21 -35.19 18.32
C TYR A 307 -5.58 -35.39 16.85
N SER A 308 -5.61 -34.30 16.07
CA SER A 308 -5.91 -34.33 14.64
C SER A 308 -4.67 -34.54 13.77
N HIS A 309 -3.48 -34.29 14.31
CA HIS A 309 -2.19 -34.34 13.61
C HIS A 309 -2.17 -33.48 12.34
N SER A 310 -2.87 -32.34 12.36
CA SER A 310 -3.10 -31.48 11.20
C SER A 310 -2.14 -30.28 11.10
N ASP A 311 -1.03 -30.28 11.86
CA ASP A 311 -0.09 -29.15 12.04
C ASP A 311 0.37 -28.48 10.73
N LEU A 312 0.64 -29.27 9.67
CA LEU A 312 1.07 -28.74 8.37
C LEU A 312 0.08 -27.74 7.76
N ASN A 313 -1.23 -27.92 8.00
CA ASN A 313 -2.25 -26.99 7.52
C ASN A 313 -2.10 -25.62 8.18
N GLY A 314 -1.78 -25.61 9.48
CA GLY A 314 -1.50 -24.40 10.22
C GLY A 314 -0.21 -23.73 9.78
N PHE A 315 0.87 -24.51 9.63
CA PHE A 315 2.17 -23.99 9.20
C PHE A 315 2.10 -23.36 7.80
N ALA A 316 1.42 -24.02 6.85
CA ALA A 316 1.20 -23.48 5.52
C ALA A 316 0.36 -22.18 5.55
N SER A 317 -0.63 -22.11 6.43
CA SER A 317 -1.47 -20.92 6.61
C SER A 317 -0.71 -19.75 7.26
N ASN A 318 0.19 -20.03 8.20
CA ASN A 318 1.11 -19.02 8.73
C ASN A 318 2.01 -18.46 7.61
N LEU A 319 2.57 -19.33 6.75
CA LEU A 319 3.41 -18.91 5.62
C LEU A 319 2.66 -18.04 4.60
N GLN A 320 1.39 -18.33 4.32
CA GLN A 320 0.55 -17.47 3.46
C GLN A 320 0.46 -16.03 4.00
N THR A 321 0.36 -15.89 5.32
CA THR A 321 0.28 -14.58 5.98
C THR A 321 1.63 -13.86 5.92
N THR A 322 2.72 -14.59 6.17
CA THR A 322 4.09 -14.07 6.00
C THR A 322 4.31 -13.55 4.59
N ARG A 323 3.93 -14.32 3.56
CA ARG A 323 4.04 -13.89 2.16
C ARG A 323 3.22 -12.63 1.90
N LYS A 324 1.97 -12.55 2.39
CA LYS A 324 1.16 -11.35 2.24
C LYS A 324 1.83 -10.11 2.84
N VAL A 325 2.42 -10.22 4.03
CA VAL A 325 3.16 -9.11 4.65
C VAL A 325 4.33 -8.66 3.79
N ILE A 326 5.08 -9.61 3.22
CA ILE A 326 6.22 -9.31 2.35
C ILE A 326 5.78 -8.65 1.05
N ASP A 327 4.70 -9.13 0.44
CA ASP A 327 4.16 -8.52 -0.79
C ASP A 327 3.71 -7.07 -0.54
N LEU A 328 3.14 -6.77 0.63
CA LEU A 328 2.78 -5.41 1.02
C LEU A 328 3.99 -4.49 1.22
N LEU A 329 5.11 -5.03 1.71
CA LEU A 329 6.33 -4.27 1.95
C LEU A 329 7.27 -4.23 0.74
N ARG A 330 7.04 -5.07 -0.27
CA ARG A 330 7.88 -5.16 -1.46
C ARG A 330 8.14 -3.81 -2.14
N PRO A 331 7.16 -2.90 -2.32
CA PRO A 331 7.45 -1.58 -2.90
C PRO A 331 8.44 -0.75 -2.07
N LEU A 332 8.38 -0.85 -0.73
CA LEU A 332 9.29 -0.15 0.17
C LEU A 332 10.69 -0.79 0.15
N LEU A 333 10.74 -2.12 0.17
CA LEU A 333 11.99 -2.89 0.08
C LEU A 333 12.69 -2.67 -1.26
N SER A 334 11.98 -2.71 -2.38
CA SER A 334 12.55 -2.44 -3.71
C SER A 334 13.22 -1.07 -3.81
N LYS A 335 12.74 -0.08 -3.05
CA LYS A 335 13.28 1.27 -3.06
C LYS A 335 14.46 1.42 -2.08
N ALA A 336 14.31 0.95 -0.86
CA ALA A 336 15.25 1.22 0.23
C ALA A 336 16.30 0.11 0.46
N ALA A 337 15.99 -1.14 0.08
CA ALA A 337 16.79 -2.34 0.41
C ALA A 337 16.52 -3.49 -0.57
N ALA A 338 16.67 -3.24 -1.87
CA ALA A 338 16.31 -4.18 -2.93
C ALA A 338 17.06 -5.52 -2.84
N GLU A 339 18.28 -5.49 -2.30
CA GLU A 339 19.14 -6.65 -2.07
C GLU A 339 18.56 -7.67 -1.09
N LEU A 340 17.59 -7.26 -0.25
CA LEU A 340 16.91 -8.17 0.67
C LEU A 340 15.85 -9.03 -0.01
N LEU A 341 15.30 -8.61 -1.16
CA LEU A 341 14.20 -9.33 -1.81
C LEU A 341 14.62 -10.74 -2.30
N PRO A 342 15.75 -10.94 -3.00
CA PRO A 342 16.15 -12.28 -3.44
C PRO A 342 16.29 -13.33 -2.32
N PRO A 343 16.99 -13.07 -1.18
CA PRO A 343 17.07 -14.06 -0.11
C PRO A 343 15.71 -14.30 0.57
N ILE A 344 14.87 -13.28 0.73
CA ILE A 344 13.51 -13.45 1.27
C ILE A 344 12.67 -14.36 0.33
N ASP A 345 12.66 -14.06 -0.96
CA ASP A 345 11.88 -14.83 -1.95
C ASP A 345 12.37 -16.28 -2.05
N THR A 346 13.68 -16.48 -1.96
CA THR A 346 14.29 -17.82 -1.92
C THR A 346 13.85 -18.60 -0.67
N ALA A 347 13.88 -17.97 0.51
CA ALA A 347 13.49 -18.62 1.75
C ALA A 347 11.98 -18.94 1.81
N ILE A 348 11.12 -18.03 1.32
CA ILE A 348 9.67 -18.29 1.18
C ILE A 348 9.46 -19.48 0.25
N SER A 349 10.06 -19.45 -0.94
CA SER A 349 9.88 -20.51 -1.95
C SER A 349 10.42 -21.86 -1.46
N GLY A 350 11.53 -21.86 -0.72
CA GLY A 350 12.11 -23.06 -0.11
C GLY A 350 11.16 -23.72 0.89
N LEU A 351 10.56 -22.93 1.79
CA LEU A 351 9.58 -23.44 2.75
C LEU A 351 8.25 -23.85 2.08
N GLU A 352 7.78 -23.10 1.09
CA GLU A 352 6.61 -23.47 0.27
C GLU A 352 6.83 -24.83 -0.42
N ALA A 353 8.01 -25.06 -0.98
CA ALA A 353 8.35 -26.34 -1.63
C ALA A 353 8.38 -27.50 -0.63
N GLN A 354 8.90 -27.30 0.59
CA GLN A 354 8.84 -28.32 1.66
C GLN A 354 7.40 -28.70 1.98
N PHE A 355 6.50 -27.72 2.15
CA PHE A 355 5.09 -28.00 2.40
C PHE A 355 4.42 -28.65 1.19
N ALA A 356 4.71 -28.20 -0.03
CA ALA A 356 4.15 -28.78 -1.26
C ALA A 356 4.47 -30.28 -1.39
N ALA A 357 5.69 -30.69 -1.03
CA ALA A 357 6.11 -32.09 -1.02
C ALA A 357 5.37 -32.96 0.03
N LEU A 358 4.69 -32.33 0.99
CA LEU A 358 3.92 -32.99 2.05
C LEU A 358 2.41 -32.92 1.83
N ARG A 359 1.94 -32.48 0.66
CA ARG A 359 0.51 -32.48 0.32
C ARG A 359 -0.04 -33.90 0.16
N ALA A 360 -1.31 -34.06 0.50
CA ALA A 360 -2.10 -35.26 0.25
C ALA A 360 -3.56 -34.87 -0.03
N GLY A 361 -4.07 -35.25 -1.20
CA GLY A 361 -5.38 -34.81 -1.67
C GLY A 361 -5.49 -33.27 -1.69
N ASP A 362 -6.58 -32.74 -1.15
CA ASP A 362 -6.83 -31.29 -1.06
C ASP A 362 -6.14 -30.60 0.14
N GLY A 363 -5.36 -31.35 0.92
CA GLY A 363 -4.70 -30.85 2.13
C GLY A 363 -3.27 -31.36 2.29
N TYR A 364 -2.89 -31.61 3.53
CA TYR A 364 -1.57 -32.09 3.91
C TYR A 364 -1.65 -33.45 4.58
N ARG A 365 -0.54 -34.19 4.52
CA ARG A 365 -0.35 -35.42 5.29
C ARG A 365 -0.48 -35.12 6.79
N THR A 366 -0.89 -36.12 7.57
CA THR A 366 -0.88 -36.03 9.02
C THR A 366 0.55 -35.98 9.55
N TYR A 367 0.76 -35.23 10.64
CA TYR A 367 2.09 -34.89 11.13
C TYR A 367 2.86 -36.06 11.74
N ASP A 368 2.16 -37.05 12.26
CA ASP A 368 2.69 -38.35 12.67
C ASP A 368 3.40 -39.09 11.52
N SER A 369 2.98 -38.86 10.27
CA SER A 369 3.62 -39.43 9.08
C SER A 369 4.87 -38.65 8.62
N VAL A 370 5.12 -37.46 9.18
CA VAL A 370 6.29 -36.63 8.88
C VAL A 370 7.44 -37.05 9.79
N ASN A 371 8.47 -37.65 9.22
CA ASN A 371 9.58 -38.19 10.00
C ASN A 371 10.51 -37.08 10.54
N ALA A 372 11.38 -37.44 11.49
CA ALA A 372 12.28 -36.48 12.16
C ALA A 372 13.15 -35.68 11.18
N THR A 373 13.66 -36.31 10.11
CA THR A 373 14.46 -35.62 9.09
C THR A 373 13.64 -34.55 8.36
N GLN A 374 12.40 -34.87 7.97
CA GLN A 374 11.51 -33.91 7.32
C GLN A 374 11.11 -32.77 8.26
N ARG A 375 10.85 -33.08 9.54
CA ARG A 375 10.60 -32.07 10.58
C ARG A 375 11.78 -31.11 10.74
N GLN A 376 13.01 -31.64 10.74
CA GLN A 376 14.22 -30.82 10.78
C GLN A 376 14.36 -29.96 9.51
N GLN A 377 14.05 -30.49 8.33
CA GLN A 377 14.07 -29.71 7.09
C GLN A 377 13.07 -28.54 7.10
N ILE A 378 11.86 -28.76 7.64
CA ILE A 378 10.90 -27.67 7.86
C ILE A 378 11.47 -26.64 8.83
N ALA A 379 12.07 -27.09 9.94
CA ALA A 379 12.67 -26.22 10.94
C ALA A 379 13.80 -25.34 10.36
N ASP A 380 14.70 -25.95 9.59
CA ASP A 380 15.84 -25.26 8.97
C ASP A 380 15.38 -24.22 7.92
N GLN A 381 14.38 -24.56 7.10
CA GLN A 381 13.81 -23.63 6.11
C GLN A 381 13.04 -22.49 6.79
N ALA A 382 12.28 -22.79 7.85
CA ALA A 382 11.63 -21.77 8.66
C ALA A 382 12.66 -20.86 9.34
N LYS A 383 13.79 -21.40 9.81
CA LYS A 383 14.89 -20.61 10.38
C LYS A 383 15.47 -19.64 9.35
N GLN A 384 15.78 -20.12 8.14
CA GLN A 384 16.27 -19.27 7.05
C GLN A 384 15.29 -18.13 6.73
N LEU A 385 13.99 -18.42 6.68
CA LEU A 385 12.98 -17.40 6.47
C LEU A 385 12.92 -16.41 7.63
N ALA A 386 12.91 -16.88 8.89
CA ALA A 386 12.91 -15.99 10.05
C ALA A 386 14.13 -15.05 10.06
N ASP A 387 15.32 -15.60 9.79
CA ASP A 387 16.56 -14.82 9.75
C ASP A 387 16.56 -13.80 8.60
N ALA A 388 15.95 -14.13 7.45
CA ALA A 388 15.76 -13.18 6.34
C ALA A 388 14.74 -12.07 6.68
N LEU A 389 13.67 -12.40 7.40
CA LEU A 389 12.66 -11.43 7.84
C LEU A 389 13.23 -10.42 8.85
N ASP A 390 14.13 -10.85 9.74
CA ASP A 390 14.77 -9.98 10.72
C ASP A 390 15.63 -8.87 10.09
N ALA A 391 16.12 -9.08 8.85
CA ALA A 391 16.89 -8.07 8.13
C ALA A 391 16.03 -6.87 7.68
N ILE A 392 14.70 -7.00 7.65
CA ILE A 392 13.80 -5.95 7.16
C ILE A 392 13.75 -4.77 8.12
N ASP A 393 13.68 -5.01 9.43
CA ASP A 393 13.57 -3.94 10.42
C ASP A 393 14.80 -2.99 10.38
N PRO A 394 16.05 -3.47 10.47
CA PRO A 394 17.22 -2.60 10.35
C PRO A 394 17.27 -1.80 9.05
N ALA A 395 16.82 -2.40 7.94
CA ALA A 395 16.85 -1.81 6.61
C ALA A 395 15.79 -0.72 6.41
N LEU A 396 14.57 -0.95 6.91
CA LEU A 396 13.49 0.04 6.85
C LEU A 396 13.47 0.98 8.06
N GLY A 397 14.24 0.66 9.11
CA GLY A 397 14.35 1.41 10.35
C GLY A 397 13.12 1.36 11.24
N LEU A 398 12.35 0.27 11.23
CA LEU A 398 11.01 0.22 11.85
C LEU A 398 11.03 0.43 13.36
N SER A 399 11.97 -0.16 14.08
CA SER A 399 12.12 -0.03 15.53
C SER A 399 12.59 1.36 15.99
N GLY A 400 12.92 2.25 15.06
CA GLY A 400 13.34 3.63 15.35
C GLY A 400 12.32 4.70 14.92
N LEU A 401 11.12 4.29 14.51
CA LEU A 401 10.07 5.17 13.96
C LEU A 401 9.10 5.73 15.01
#